data_AF-A0A2V7RWU8-F1
#
_entry.id   AF-A0A2V7RWU8-F1
#
_cell.length_a   1.000
_cell.length_b   1.000
_cell.length_c   1.000
_cell.angle_alpha   90.00
_cell.angle_beta   90.00
_cell.angle_gamma   90.00
#
_symmetry.space_group_name_H-M   'P 1'
#
loop_
_entity.id
_entity.type
_entity.pdbx_description
1 polymer ?
#
loop_
_entity_poly.entity_id
_entity_poly.type
_entity_poly.pdbx_seq_one_letter_code
_entity_poly.pdbx_strand_id
1 'polypeptide(L)'
;MTNQLTFDDPGRDTNTFYRRTLHVLSDARVPFLVGGSHAILHYTGIIRETKDFDLFVRRADVEKALEALALAGYWTNITFPHWLAKAKQGTDHVDLVFSSGNGQCRVDEGWFDHAIEAD
;
A
#
# COMPACT_ATOMS: atom_id res chain seq x y z
N MET A 1 -11.88 -35.56 2.31
CA MET A 1 -10.71 -35.05 1.58
C MET A 1 -11.14 -33.71 1.03
N THR A 2 -10.71 -32.63 1.67
CA THR A 2 -11.44 -31.35 1.69
C THR A 2 -10.77 -30.32 0.79
N ASN A 3 -11.57 -29.79 -0.15
CA ASN A 3 -11.46 -28.55 -0.93
C ASN A 3 -10.06 -27.98 -1.22
N GLN A 4 -9.61 -28.25 -2.43
CA GLN A 4 -8.79 -27.34 -3.22
C GLN A 4 -9.62 -26.05 -3.47
N LEU A 5 -9.35 -24.97 -2.76
CA LEU A 5 -9.82 -23.64 -3.14
C LEU A 5 -8.78 -23.04 -4.09
N THR A 6 -9.00 -23.24 -5.38
CA THR A 6 -8.32 -22.51 -6.45
C THR A 6 -8.78 -21.05 -6.42
N PHE A 7 -7.98 -20.16 -5.82
CA PHE A 7 -8.11 -18.72 -5.99
C PHE A 7 -7.24 -18.26 -7.17
N ASP A 8 -7.40 -18.89 -8.33
CA ASP A 8 -6.84 -18.38 -9.58
C ASP A 8 -8.01 -17.85 -10.42
N ASP A 9 -8.36 -16.58 -10.19
CA ASP A 9 -9.16 -15.81 -11.15
C ASP A 9 -8.21 -15.28 -12.24
N PRO A 10 -8.32 -15.70 -13.52
CA PRO A 10 -7.35 -15.35 -14.57
C PRO A 10 -7.52 -13.92 -15.13
N GLY A 11 -8.21 -13.02 -14.43
CA GLY A 11 -8.64 -11.72 -14.97
C GLY A 11 -7.69 -10.53 -14.80
N ARG A 12 -6.79 -10.55 -13.81
CA ARG A 12 -5.83 -9.45 -13.56
C ARG A 12 -4.76 -9.92 -12.60
N ASP A 13 -3.49 -9.77 -12.96
CA ASP A 13 -2.38 -10.05 -12.04
C ASP A 13 -2.36 -8.97 -10.95
N THR A 14 -2.74 -9.32 -9.72
CA THR A 14 -2.69 -8.43 -8.56
C THR A 14 -1.29 -7.82 -8.37
N ASN A 15 -0.21 -8.51 -8.77
CA ASN A 15 1.13 -7.92 -8.74
C ASN A 15 1.28 -6.79 -9.76
N THR A 16 0.66 -6.90 -10.93
CA THR A 16 0.60 -5.80 -11.91
C THR A 16 -0.11 -4.58 -11.32
N PHE A 17 -1.19 -4.78 -10.54
CA PHE A 17 -1.84 -3.69 -9.82
C PHE A 17 -0.93 -3.04 -8.77
N TYR A 18 -0.21 -3.83 -7.96
CA TYR A 18 0.73 -3.30 -6.97
C TYR A 18 1.90 -2.55 -7.64
N ARG A 19 2.55 -3.15 -8.64
CA ARG A 19 3.65 -2.51 -9.39
C ARG A 19 3.21 -1.21 -10.05
N ARG A 20 2.02 -1.19 -10.65
CA ARG A 20 1.45 0.04 -11.22
C ARG A 20 1.25 1.12 -10.15
N THR A 21 0.74 0.74 -8.98
CA THR A 21 0.55 1.66 -7.86
C THR A 21 1.87 2.30 -7.43
N LEU A 22 2.92 1.48 -7.28
CA LEU A 22 4.26 1.97 -6.94
C LEU A 22 4.78 2.97 -7.98
N HIS A 23 4.67 2.64 -9.29
CA HIS A 23 5.08 3.55 -10.36
C HIS A 23 4.31 4.87 -10.35
N VAL A 24 2.99 4.86 -10.15
CA VAL A 24 2.17 6.09 -10.09
C VAL A 24 2.65 7.02 -8.98
N LEU A 25 2.95 6.47 -7.79
CA LEU A 25 3.44 7.27 -6.66
C LEU A 25 4.87 7.77 -6.89
N SER A 26 5.75 6.93 -7.45
CA SER A 26 7.12 7.32 -7.80
C SER A 26 7.15 8.42 -8.87
N ASP A 27 6.36 8.29 -9.93
CA ASP A 27 6.25 9.29 -11.01
C ASP A 27 5.71 10.63 -10.48
N ALA A 28 4.76 10.57 -9.55
CA ALA A 28 4.24 11.74 -8.85
C ALA A 28 5.22 12.32 -7.81
N ARG A 29 6.36 11.69 -7.57
CA ARG A 29 7.34 12.03 -6.51
C ARG A 29 6.66 12.12 -5.14
N VAL A 30 5.88 11.10 -4.81
CA VAL A 30 5.31 10.90 -3.48
C VAL A 30 6.22 9.94 -2.73
N PRO A 31 6.91 10.36 -1.66
CA PRO A 31 7.70 9.44 -0.86
C PRO A 31 6.79 8.47 -0.09
N PHE A 32 7.08 7.19 -0.18
CA PHE A 32 6.33 6.13 0.50
C PHE A 32 7.29 5.04 0.98
N LEU A 33 6.84 4.23 1.94
CA LEU A 33 7.50 3.01 2.36
C LEU A 33 6.55 1.84 2.11
N VAL A 34 7.09 0.69 1.70
CA VAL A 34 6.33 -0.55 1.64
C VAL A 34 6.44 -1.24 3.00
N GLY A 35 5.30 -1.55 3.62
CA GLY A 35 5.27 -2.30 4.87
C GLY A 35 4.36 -3.51 4.82
N GLY A 36 3.87 -3.93 5.98
CA GLY A 36 3.00 -5.10 6.09
C GLY A 36 3.71 -6.42 5.77
N SER A 37 2.96 -7.39 5.26
CA SER A 37 3.47 -8.74 4.97
C SER A 37 4.56 -8.75 3.89
N HIS A 38 4.56 -7.77 2.98
CA HIS A 38 5.58 -7.69 1.94
C HIS A 38 6.94 -7.31 2.52
N ALA A 39 6.98 -6.37 3.47
CA ALA A 39 8.18 -6.10 4.26
C ALA A 39 8.55 -7.32 5.13
N ILE A 40 7.59 -7.98 5.77
CA ILE A 40 7.87 -9.19 6.56
C ILE A 40 8.51 -10.27 5.69
N LEU A 41 8.01 -10.50 4.47
CA LEU A 41 8.62 -11.43 3.52
C LEU A 41 10.06 -11.02 3.20
N HIS A 42 10.30 -9.75 2.85
CA HIS A 42 11.63 -9.25 2.52
C HIS A 42 12.62 -9.36 3.69
N TYR A 43 12.20 -9.01 4.91
CA TYR A 43 13.07 -8.98 6.10
C TYR A 43 13.20 -10.32 6.84
N THR A 44 12.23 -11.23 6.73
CA THR A 44 12.18 -12.44 7.58
C THR A 44 12.02 -13.76 6.80
N GLY A 45 11.69 -13.71 5.50
CA GLY A 45 11.38 -14.89 4.70
C GLY A 45 10.05 -15.57 5.03
N ILE A 46 9.24 -15.00 5.94
CA ILE A 46 7.93 -15.55 6.30
C ILE A 46 6.90 -15.12 5.26
N ILE A 47 6.32 -16.11 4.55
CA ILE A 47 5.19 -15.89 3.63
C ILE A 47 3.91 -15.84 4.45
N ARG A 48 3.23 -14.69 4.42
CA ARG A 48 1.86 -14.54 4.93
C ARG A 48 0.99 -14.06 3.78
N GLU A 49 -0.03 -14.82 3.43
CA GLU A 49 -1.09 -14.32 2.54
C GLU A 49 -1.76 -13.13 3.22
N THR A 50 -1.53 -11.92 2.74
CA THR A 50 -2.35 -10.77 3.11
C THR A 50 -2.96 -10.16 1.87
N LYS A 51 -4.23 -9.83 2.00
CA LYS A 51 -5.04 -9.17 0.97
C LYS A 51 -4.81 -7.67 0.92
N ASP A 52 -3.93 -7.15 1.78
CA ASP A 52 -3.73 -5.73 2.01
C ASP A 52 -2.26 -5.39 1.71
N PHE A 53 -2.05 -4.51 0.73
CA PHE A 53 -0.75 -3.94 0.39
C PHE A 53 -0.64 -2.57 1.05
N ASP A 54 0.15 -2.52 2.12
CA ASP A 54 0.29 -1.34 2.98
C ASP A 54 1.44 -0.44 2.52
N LEU A 55 1.09 0.78 2.14
CA LEU A 55 2.01 1.86 1.81
C LEU A 55 1.97 2.90 2.92
N PHE A 56 3.11 3.16 3.54
CA PHE A 56 3.26 4.16 4.57
C PHE A 56 3.67 5.47 3.93
N VAL A 57 2.89 6.52 4.18
CA VAL A 57 3.11 7.85 3.62
C VAL A 57 3.02 8.89 4.73
N ARG A 58 3.78 9.98 4.62
CA ARG A 58 3.61 11.09 5.57
C ARG A 58 2.24 11.71 5.40
N ARG A 59 1.65 12.20 6.49
CA ARG A 59 0.34 12.87 6.44
C ARG A 59 0.30 14.01 5.42
N ALA A 60 1.39 14.76 5.30
CA ALA A 60 1.50 15.87 4.34
C ALA A 60 1.43 15.42 2.88
N ASP A 61 1.80 14.16 2.59
CA ASP A 61 1.87 13.61 1.24
C ASP A 61 0.59 12.84 0.84
N VAL A 62 -0.34 12.60 1.78
CA VAL A 62 -1.55 11.79 1.55
C VAL A 62 -2.43 12.36 0.45
N GLU A 63 -2.70 13.67 0.47
CA GLU A 63 -3.59 14.30 -0.53
C GLU A 63 -2.99 14.19 -1.93
N LYS A 64 -1.69 14.46 -2.06
CA LYS A 64 -0.94 14.30 -3.31
C LYS A 64 -0.95 12.85 -3.80
N ALA A 65 -0.79 11.88 -2.90
CA ALA A 65 -0.86 10.45 -3.23
C ALA A 65 -2.23 10.06 -3.78
N LEU A 66 -3.31 10.50 -3.12
CA LEU A 66 -4.68 10.22 -3.54
C LEU A 66 -5.00 10.89 -4.87
N GLU A 67 -4.55 12.12 -5.09
CA GLU A 67 -4.73 12.82 -6.37
C GLU A 67 -4.03 12.07 -7.52
N ALA A 68 -2.77 11.69 -7.34
CA ALA A 68 -2.02 10.93 -8.35
C ALA A 68 -2.69 9.60 -8.69
N LEU A 69 -3.17 8.86 -7.68
CA LEU A 69 -3.87 7.60 -7.88
C LEU A 69 -5.24 7.82 -8.55
N ALA A 70 -5.98 8.85 -8.17
CA ALA A 70 -7.26 9.20 -8.80
C ALA A 70 -7.07 9.53 -10.30
N LEU A 71 -6.04 10.32 -10.64
CA LEU A 71 -5.66 10.62 -12.03
C LEU A 71 -5.27 9.37 -12.82
N ALA A 72 -4.68 8.36 -12.16
CA ALA A 72 -4.36 7.06 -12.75
C ALA A 72 -5.59 6.11 -12.84
N GLY A 73 -6.78 6.57 -12.47
CA GLY A 73 -8.05 5.84 -12.59
C GLY A 73 -8.37 4.92 -11.40
N TYR A 74 -7.80 5.18 -10.24
CA TYR A 74 -8.14 4.48 -8.99
C TYR A 74 -9.32 5.16 -8.31
N TRP A 75 -10.18 4.39 -7.66
CA TRP A 75 -11.09 4.94 -6.67
C TRP A 75 -10.32 5.20 -5.38
N THR A 76 -10.39 6.42 -4.86
CA THR A 76 -9.63 6.85 -3.67
C THR A 76 -10.55 7.36 -2.58
N ASN A 77 -10.27 7.02 -1.33
CA ASN A 77 -11.05 7.50 -0.19
C ASN A 77 -10.22 7.59 1.10
N ILE A 78 -10.37 8.70 1.82
CA ILE A 78 -9.89 8.80 3.22
C ILE A 78 -10.89 8.03 4.08
N THR A 79 -10.53 6.82 4.47
CA THR A 79 -11.42 5.91 5.21
C THR A 79 -11.46 6.28 6.69
N PHE A 80 -10.31 6.64 7.24
CA PHE A 80 -10.18 7.15 8.60
C PHE A 80 -9.28 8.38 8.60
N PRO A 81 -9.84 9.59 8.83
CA PRO A 81 -9.10 10.84 8.71
C PRO A 81 -7.87 10.98 9.61
N HIS A 82 -7.74 10.15 10.65
CA HIS A 82 -6.62 10.19 11.57
C HIS A 82 -5.47 9.23 11.20
N TRP A 83 -5.68 8.25 10.31
CA TRP A 83 -4.62 7.26 10.03
C TRP A 83 -4.64 6.52 8.69
N LEU A 84 -5.77 6.45 7.97
CA LEU A 84 -5.90 5.55 6.81
C LEU A 84 -6.67 6.17 5.64
N ALA A 85 -6.07 6.09 4.46
CA ALA A 85 -6.75 6.21 3.19
C ALA A 85 -6.63 4.90 2.38
N LYS A 86 -7.48 4.72 1.38
CA LYS A 86 -7.51 3.52 0.52
C LYS A 86 -7.58 3.93 -0.94
N ALA A 87 -6.91 3.19 -1.80
CA ALA A 87 -7.05 3.29 -3.25
C ALA A 87 -7.38 1.91 -3.84
N LYS A 88 -8.29 1.85 -4.81
CA LYS A 88 -8.84 0.60 -5.34
C LYS A 88 -8.99 0.63 -6.85
N GLN A 89 -8.84 -0.52 -7.49
CA GLN A 89 -9.21 -0.68 -8.91
C GLN A 89 -9.73 -2.10 -9.16
N GLY A 90 -11.04 -2.25 -9.37
CA GLY A 90 -11.68 -3.57 -9.44
C GLY A 90 -11.75 -4.20 -8.05
N THR A 91 -11.27 -5.43 -7.92
CA THR A 91 -11.22 -6.18 -6.65
C THR A 91 -9.97 -5.92 -5.82
N ASP A 92 -8.92 -5.35 -6.43
CA ASP A 92 -7.65 -5.06 -5.76
C ASP A 92 -7.67 -3.69 -5.06
N HIS A 93 -6.99 -3.60 -3.92
CA HIS A 93 -6.84 -2.38 -3.14
C HIS A 93 -5.47 -2.25 -2.49
N VAL A 94 -5.11 -1.00 -2.16
CA VAL A 94 -3.94 -0.64 -1.36
C VAL A 94 -4.36 0.29 -0.22
N ASP A 95 -3.61 0.21 0.87
CA ASP A 95 -3.80 1.02 2.06
C ASP A 95 -2.71 2.09 2.12
N LEU A 96 -3.12 3.35 2.27
CA LEU A 96 -2.22 4.49 2.49
C LEU A 96 -2.29 4.84 3.97
N VAL A 97 -1.34 4.31 4.73
CA VAL A 97 -1.25 4.45 6.18
C VAL A 97 -0.36 5.65 6.51
N PHE A 98 -0.88 6.61 7.27
CA PHE A 98 -0.13 7.83 7.64
C PHE A 98 -0.06 8.07 9.15
N SER A 99 -0.61 7.14 9.94
CA SER A 99 -0.46 7.05 11.38
C SER A 99 -0.81 5.63 11.84
N SER A 100 -0.46 5.25 13.06
CA SER A 100 -1.06 4.12 13.75
C SER A 100 -2.57 4.33 13.94
N GLY A 101 -3.35 3.25 14.04
CA GLY A 101 -4.81 3.31 14.20
C GLY A 101 -5.29 4.02 15.48
N ASN A 102 -4.44 4.17 16.49
CA ASN A 102 -4.72 4.96 17.70
C ASN A 102 -4.25 6.44 17.59
N GLY A 103 -3.70 6.85 16.45
CA GLY A 103 -3.27 8.21 16.16
C GLY A 103 -1.97 8.66 16.84
N GLN A 104 -1.26 7.77 17.54
CA GLN A 104 -0.10 8.14 18.36
C GLN A 104 1.24 8.07 17.61
N CYS A 105 1.38 7.16 16.65
CA CYS A 105 2.62 6.97 15.88
C CYS A 105 2.39 7.44 14.45
N ARG A 106 2.71 8.70 14.16
CA ARG A 106 2.66 9.23 12.80
C ARG A 106 3.78 8.63 11.97
N VAL A 107 3.55 8.50 10.67
CA VAL A 107 4.63 8.24 9.72
C VAL A 107 5.41 9.53 9.56
N ASP A 108 6.65 9.54 10.03
CA ASP A 108 7.56 10.70 10.05
C ASP A 108 8.91 10.35 9.42
N GLU A 109 9.82 11.33 9.38
CA GLU A 109 11.14 11.17 8.76
C GLU A 109 11.95 10.01 9.36
N GLY A 110 11.80 9.72 10.66
CA GLY A 110 12.53 8.64 11.31
C GLY A 110 12.19 7.26 10.74
N TRP A 111 11.00 7.09 10.16
CA TRP A 111 10.64 5.86 9.44
C TRP A 111 11.42 5.74 8.12
N PHE A 112 11.62 6.84 7.41
CA PHE A 112 12.36 6.88 6.15
C PHE A 112 13.86 6.73 6.37
N ASP A 113 14.40 7.34 7.43
CA ASP A 113 15.82 7.28 7.80
C ASP A 113 16.29 5.84 8.12
N HIS A 114 15.37 4.95 8.52
CA HIS A 114 15.65 3.56 8.85
C HIS A 114 15.10 2.56 7.84
N ALA A 115 14.55 3.03 6.72
CA ALA A 115 14.10 2.17 5.64
C ALA A 115 15.29 1.68 4.79
N ILE A 116 15.11 0.53 4.15
CA ILE A 116 16.03 0.00 3.14
C ILE A 116 15.41 0.24 1.77
N GLU A 117 16.23 0.70 0.83
CA GLU A 117 15.83 0.84 -0.57
C GLU A 117 15.59 -0.55 -1.17
N ALA A 118 14.45 -0.73 -1.84
CA ALA A 118 14.13 -1.95 -2.54
C ALA A 118 14.70 -1.89 -3.97
N ASP A 119 15.39 -2.96 -4.39
CA ASP A 119 15.96 -3.13 -5.74
C ASP A 119 14.91 -3.32 -6.85
#